data_AF-A0A644XA90-F1
#
_entry.id   AF-A0A644XA90-F1
#
_cell.length_a   1.000
_cell.length_b   1.000
_cell.length_c   1.000
_cell.angle_alpha   90.00
_cell.angle_beta   90.00
_cell.angle_gamma   90.00
#
_symmetry.space_group_name_H-M   'P 1'
#
loop_
_entity.id
_entity.type
_entity.pdbx_description
1 polymer ?
#
loop_
_entity_poly.entity_id
_entity_poly.type
_entity_poly.pdbx_seq_one_letter_code
_entity_poly.pdbx_strand_id
1 'polypeptide(L)'
;MCPYVAKGLVRQEIPYARHMHEAVVRPQLFKMLTWYIGLKTDFKFNPGKNGKYFKRYLEAELWKMLEKTYANAEYDASWQALFATCQLFSKVTQDISSSLGWVYSPNEGDKVQKYLRELNQSQ
;
A
#
# COMPACT_ATOMS: atom_id res chain seq x y z
N MET A 1 7.65 1.32 4.37
CA MET A 1 7.10 2.16 3.27
C MET A 1 8.23 3.04 2.74
N CYS A 2 8.44 3.10 1.42
CA CYS A 2 9.67 3.60 0.80
C CYS A 2 9.61 5.14 0.60
N PRO A 3 10.48 5.95 1.24
CA PRO A 3 10.43 7.43 1.11
C PRO A 3 10.81 7.93 -0.29
N TYR A 4 11.31 7.05 -1.16
CA TYR A 4 11.82 7.40 -2.48
C TYR A 4 10.71 7.79 -3.47
N VAL A 5 9.49 7.24 -3.32
CA VAL A 5 8.33 7.71 -4.11
C VAL A 5 8.07 9.18 -3.80
N ALA A 6 7.98 9.53 -2.51
CA ALA A 6 7.77 10.89 -2.04
C ALA A 6 8.89 11.84 -2.48
N LYS A 7 10.16 11.42 -2.37
CA LYS A 7 11.31 12.21 -2.85
C LYS A 7 11.22 12.50 -4.36
N GLY A 8 10.81 11.52 -5.17
CA GLY A 8 10.59 11.72 -6.60
C GLY A 8 9.48 12.73 -6.88
N LEU A 9 8.36 12.66 -6.14
CA LEU A 9 7.26 13.62 -6.27
C LEU A 9 7.68 15.05 -5.87
N VAL A 10 8.43 15.20 -4.77
CA VAL A 10 8.97 16.50 -4.33
C VAL A 10 9.87 17.12 -5.42
N ARG A 11 10.70 16.31 -6.07
CA ARG A 11 11.64 16.73 -7.11
C ARG A 11 11.02 16.88 -8.50
N GLN A 12 9.71 16.70 -8.62
CA GLN A 12 9.00 16.71 -9.91
C GLN A 12 9.50 15.61 -10.88
N GLU A 13 10.00 14.47 -10.37
CA GLU A 13 10.52 13.35 -11.15
C GLU A 13 9.44 12.25 -11.33
N ILE A 14 8.37 12.52 -12.09
CA ILE A 14 7.23 11.59 -12.19
C ILE A 14 7.61 10.16 -12.67
N PRO A 15 8.51 9.94 -13.66
CA PRO A 15 8.84 8.58 -14.09
C PRO A 15 9.56 7.80 -12.99
N TYR A 16 10.43 8.46 -12.22
CA TYR A 16 11.14 7.86 -11.09
C TYR A 16 10.17 7.50 -9.96
N ALA A 17 9.30 8.44 -9.57
CA ALA A 17 8.31 8.20 -8.52
C ALA A 17 7.40 7.01 -8.88
N ARG A 18 6.94 6.94 -10.13
CA ARG A 18 6.13 5.83 -10.65
C ARG A 18 6.88 4.52 -10.63
N HIS A 19 8.13 4.49 -11.10
CA HIS A 19 8.96 3.30 -11.04
C HIS A 19 9.11 2.79 -9.60
N MET A 20 9.42 3.68 -8.65
CA MET A 20 9.56 3.29 -7.24
C MET A 20 8.24 2.79 -6.65
N HIS A 21 7.11 3.39 -7.02
CA HIS A 21 5.80 2.96 -6.52
C HIS A 21 5.41 1.58 -7.07
N GLU A 22 5.58 1.37 -8.37
CA GLU A 22 5.17 0.17 -9.10
C GLU A 22 6.13 -1.01 -8.92
N ALA A 23 7.44 -0.79 -9.02
CA ALA A 23 8.42 -1.87 -9.03
C ALA A 23 8.93 -2.22 -7.62
N VAL A 24 8.83 -1.31 -6.65
CA VAL A 24 9.39 -1.52 -5.30
C VAL A 24 8.30 -1.59 -4.24
N VAL A 25 7.40 -0.61 -4.19
CA VAL A 25 6.37 -0.55 -3.13
C VAL A 25 5.23 -1.54 -3.38
N ARG A 26 4.70 -1.60 -4.61
CA ARG A 26 3.54 -2.45 -4.94
C ARG A 26 3.78 -3.95 -4.72
N PRO A 27 4.95 -4.54 -5.04
CA PRO A 27 5.20 -5.94 -4.72
C PRO A 27 5.11 -6.25 -3.23
N GLN A 28 5.53 -5.32 -2.36
CA GLN A 28 5.42 -5.49 -0.90
C GLN A 28 3.96 -5.42 -0.44
N LEU A 29 3.18 -4.49 -0.99
CA LEU A 29 1.74 -4.44 -0.73
C LEU A 29 1.04 -5.74 -1.18
N PHE A 30 1.36 -6.24 -2.38
CA PHE A 30 0.75 -7.46 -2.92
C PHE A 30 1.13 -8.70 -2.10
N LYS A 31 2.35 -8.74 -1.55
CA LYS A 31 2.76 -9.78 -0.61
C LYS A 31 1.90 -9.75 0.66
N MET A 32 1.68 -8.58 1.24
CA MET A 32 0.80 -8.43 2.42
C MET A 32 -0.64 -8.83 2.13
N LEU A 33 -1.20 -8.41 0.98
CA LEU A 33 -2.54 -8.82 0.56
C LEU A 33 -2.64 -10.33 0.32
N THR A 34 -1.58 -10.95 -0.21
CA THR A 34 -1.52 -12.41 -0.39
C THR A 34 -1.55 -13.13 0.96
N TRP A 35 -0.81 -12.65 1.95
CA TRP A 35 -0.84 -13.20 3.32
C TRP A 35 -2.18 -13.00 3.99
N TYR A 36 -2.79 -11.83 3.83
CA TYR A 36 -4.13 -11.55 4.33
C TYR A 36 -5.16 -12.54 3.79
N ILE A 37 -5.20 -12.71 2.46
CA ILE A 37 -6.09 -13.67 1.81
C ILE A 37 -5.78 -15.10 2.26
N GLY A 38 -4.49 -15.43 2.38
CA GLY A 38 -4.04 -16.74 2.88
C GLY A 38 -4.60 -17.03 4.26
N LEU A 39 -4.47 -16.12 5.22
CA LEU A 39 -5.01 -16.29 6.57
C LEU A 39 -6.54 -16.38 6.59
N LYS A 40 -7.24 -15.61 5.76
CA LYS A 40 -8.71 -15.67 5.64
C LYS A 40 -9.24 -16.96 5.02
N THR A 41 -8.40 -17.66 4.27
CA THR A 41 -8.79 -18.84 3.48
C THR A 41 -8.10 -20.12 3.93
N ASP A 42 -7.46 -20.13 5.10
CA ASP A 42 -6.57 -21.20 5.58
C ASP A 42 -5.54 -21.64 4.53
N PHE A 43 -5.07 -20.71 3.70
CA PHE A 43 -4.14 -20.95 2.60
C PHE A 43 -4.62 -21.99 1.56
N LYS A 44 -5.93 -22.27 1.51
CA LYS A 44 -6.52 -23.24 0.57
C LYS A 44 -6.60 -22.71 -0.86
N PHE A 45 -6.54 -21.38 -1.04
CA PHE A 45 -6.67 -20.75 -2.35
C PHE A 45 -5.44 -19.92 -2.74
N ASN A 46 -5.04 -20.05 -4.00
CA ASN A 46 -4.01 -19.20 -4.59
C ASN A 46 -4.63 -17.89 -5.10
N PRO A 47 -4.21 -16.70 -4.62
CA PRO A 47 -4.76 -15.42 -5.06
C PRO A 47 -4.32 -15.01 -6.48
N GLY A 48 -3.56 -15.86 -7.17
CA GLY A 48 -3.16 -15.71 -8.56
C GLY A 48 -1.95 -14.79 -8.73
N LYS A 49 -1.24 -14.96 -9.84
CA LYS A 49 -0.08 -14.11 -10.20
C LYS A 49 -0.51 -12.65 -10.30
N ASN A 50 0.27 -11.75 -9.71
CA ASN A 50 0.05 -10.30 -9.75
C ASN A 50 -1.37 -9.88 -9.33
N GLY A 51 -1.94 -10.52 -8.30
CA GLY A 51 -3.23 -10.12 -7.75
C GLY A 51 -4.44 -10.40 -8.65
N LYS A 52 -4.29 -11.25 -9.67
CA LYS A 52 -5.35 -11.61 -10.64
C LYS A 52 -6.70 -11.95 -9.99
N TYR A 53 -6.69 -12.55 -8.80
CA TYR A 53 -7.90 -12.95 -8.08
C TYR A 53 -8.17 -12.17 -6.80
N PHE A 54 -7.44 -11.08 -6.52
CA PHE A 54 -7.66 -10.27 -5.31
C PHE A 54 -9.11 -9.79 -5.18
N LYS A 55 -9.74 -9.34 -6.28
CA LYS A 55 -11.15 -8.89 -6.27
C LYS A 55 -12.15 -9.97 -5.81
N ARG A 56 -11.80 -11.26 -5.92
CA ARG A 56 -12.66 -12.37 -5.51
C ARG A 56 -12.59 -12.65 -4.01
N TYR A 57 -11.48 -12.29 -3.37
CA TYR A 57 -11.18 -12.67 -1.98
C TYR A 57 -11.12 -11.49 -1.03
N LEU A 58 -10.78 -10.29 -1.50
CA LEU A 58 -10.79 -9.08 -0.69
C LEU A 58 -12.22 -8.60 -0.46
N GLU A 59 -12.48 -8.14 0.75
CA GLU A 59 -13.68 -7.39 1.08
C GLU A 59 -13.78 -6.13 0.19
N ALA A 60 -15.01 -5.70 -0.10
CA ALA A 60 -15.26 -4.59 -1.02
C ALA A 60 -14.54 -3.30 -0.61
N GLU A 61 -14.35 -3.08 0.69
CA GLU A 61 -13.58 -1.95 1.21
C GLU A 61 -12.10 -2.02 0.84
N LEU A 62 -11.44 -3.16 1.10
CA LEU A 62 -10.02 -3.36 0.78
C LEU A 62 -9.77 -3.32 -0.73
N TRP A 63 -10.70 -3.84 -1.54
CA TRP A 63 -10.63 -3.72 -2.99
C TRP A 63 -10.68 -2.26 -3.44
N LYS A 64 -11.62 -1.46 -2.92
CA LYS A 64 -11.71 -0.02 -3.22
C LYS A 64 -10.44 0.73 -2.79
N MET A 65 -9.85 0.37 -1.65
CA MET A 65 -8.58 0.94 -1.21
C MET A 65 -7.44 0.58 -2.17
N LEU A 66 -7.40 -0.66 -2.67
CA LEU A 66 -6.42 -1.09 -3.66
C LEU A 66 -6.55 -0.32 -4.97
N GLU A 67 -7.77 -0.11 -5.47
CA GLU A 67 -8.02 0.71 -6.67
C GLU A 67 -7.48 2.14 -6.51
N LYS A 68 -7.63 2.74 -5.32
CA LYS A 68 -7.08 4.06 -5.01
C LYS A 68 -5.55 4.12 -4.97
N THR A 69 -4.85 2.98 -4.98
CA THR A 69 -3.37 2.95 -5.06
C THR A 69 -2.84 3.14 -6.48
N TYR A 70 -3.72 3.26 -7.47
CA TYR A 70 -3.37 3.58 -8.85
C TYR A 70 -3.62 5.06 -9.11
N ALA A 71 -2.74 5.68 -9.87
CA ALA A 71 -2.89 7.06 -10.33
C ALA A 71 -2.55 7.18 -11.82
N ASN A 72 -3.04 8.25 -12.45
CA ASN A 72 -2.54 8.75 -13.73
C ASN A 72 -1.16 9.42 -13.53
N ALA A 73 -0.70 10.21 -14.50
CA ALA A 73 0.60 10.90 -14.44
C ALA A 73 0.57 12.21 -13.63
N GLU A 74 -0.56 12.57 -13.02
CA GLU A 74 -0.66 13.81 -12.23
C GLU A 74 0.02 13.62 -10.86
N TYR A 75 0.72 14.66 -10.41
CA TYR A 75 1.46 14.64 -9.14
C TYR A 75 0.52 14.49 -7.94
N ASP A 76 -0.58 15.24 -7.91
CA ASP A 76 -1.56 15.17 -6.81
C ASP A 76 -2.19 13.78 -6.71
N ALA A 77 -2.58 13.21 -7.86
CA ALA A 77 -3.11 11.86 -7.92
C ALA A 77 -2.05 10.83 -7.45
N SER A 78 -0.78 11.03 -7.80
CA SER A 78 0.32 10.16 -7.37
C SER A 78 0.57 10.24 -5.86
N TRP A 79 0.46 11.43 -5.26
CA TRP A 79 0.49 11.59 -3.80
C TRP A 79 -0.67 10.87 -3.13
N GLN A 80 -1.90 11.06 -3.63
CA GLN A 80 -3.08 10.37 -3.11
C GLN A 80 -2.94 8.85 -3.19
N ALA A 81 -2.40 8.33 -4.30
CA ALA A 81 -2.14 6.91 -4.47
C ALA A 81 -1.07 6.37 -3.51
N LEU A 82 -0.03 7.15 -3.24
CA LEU A 82 0.98 6.82 -2.23
C LEU A 82 0.35 6.76 -0.82
N PHE A 83 -0.48 7.73 -0.45
CA PHE A 83 -1.18 7.73 0.84
C PHE A 83 -2.16 6.55 0.95
N ALA A 84 -2.93 6.25 -0.10
CA ALA A 84 -3.83 5.09 -0.14
C ALA A 84 -3.06 3.77 0.02
N THR A 85 -1.88 3.68 -0.61
CA THR A 85 -0.97 2.53 -0.45
C THR A 85 -0.54 2.37 1.01
N CYS A 86 -0.21 3.48 1.68
CA CYS A 86 0.14 3.47 3.11
C CYS A 86 -1.00 2.97 3.98
N GLN A 87 -2.19 3.53 3.78
CA GLN A 87 -3.38 3.19 4.56
C GLN A 87 -3.75 1.72 4.39
N LEU A 88 -3.76 1.21 3.15
CA LEU A 88 -4.08 -0.19 2.90
C LEU A 88 -3.04 -1.13 3.51
N PHE A 89 -1.75 -0.81 3.38
CA PHE A 89 -0.68 -1.61 3.97
C PHE A 89 -0.81 -1.68 5.49
N SER A 90 -1.02 -0.55 6.16
CA SER A 90 -1.21 -0.49 7.61
C SER A 90 -2.45 -1.28 8.06
N LYS A 91 -3.60 -1.11 7.38
CA LYS A 91 -4.84 -1.82 7.71
C LYS A 91 -4.66 -3.34 7.64
N VAL A 92 -4.09 -3.82 6.52
CA VAL A 92 -3.86 -5.25 6.30
C VAL A 92 -2.85 -5.81 7.31
N THR A 93 -1.78 -5.06 7.61
CA THR A 93 -0.79 -5.49 8.61
C THR A 93 -1.41 -5.63 9.99
N GLN A 94 -2.23 -4.66 10.41
CA GLN A 94 -2.93 -4.71 11.69
C GLN A 94 -3.86 -5.93 11.78
N ASP A 95 -4.64 -6.19 10.74
CA ASP A 95 -5.56 -7.35 10.71
C ASP A 95 -4.79 -8.69 10.77
N ILE A 96 -3.67 -8.78 10.05
CA ILE A 96 -2.78 -9.96 10.08
C ILE A 96 -2.20 -10.14 11.49
N SER A 97 -1.65 -9.09 12.08
CA SER A 97 -1.04 -9.14 13.40
C SER A 97 -2.05 -9.52 14.48
N SER A 98 -3.26 -8.95 14.45
CA SER A 98 -4.35 -9.36 15.34
C SER A 98 -4.73 -10.84 15.16
N SER A 99 -4.74 -11.35 13.93
CA SER A 99 -5.05 -12.76 13.65
C SER A 99 -3.96 -13.73 14.12
N LEU A 100 -2.70 -13.28 14.17
CA LEU A 100 -1.54 -14.08 14.59
C LEU A 100 -1.16 -13.88 16.07
N GLY A 101 -1.89 -13.04 16.81
CA GLY A 101 -1.56 -12.70 18.20
C GLY A 101 -0.29 -11.87 18.34
N TRP A 102 0.16 -11.19 17.29
CA TRP A 102 1.32 -10.31 17.31
C TRP A 102 0.91 -8.87 17.62
N VAL A 103 1.73 -8.19 18.41
CA VAL A 103 1.54 -6.76 18.69
C VAL A 103 2.10 -5.96 17.52
N TYR A 104 1.22 -5.50 16.62
CA TYR A 104 1.57 -4.44 15.68
C TYR A 104 1.56 -3.11 16.41
N SER A 105 2.70 -2.43 16.48
CA SER A 105 2.78 -1.08 17.05
C SER A 105 2.19 -0.07 16.05
N PRO A 106 1.04 0.55 16.32
CA PRO A 106 0.40 1.51 15.40
C PRO A 106 1.34 2.69 15.06
N ASN A 107 2.24 3.00 15.98
CA ASN A 107 3.16 4.13 15.91
C ASN A 107 4.07 4.15 14.68
N GLU A 108 4.39 3.01 14.06
CA GLU A 108 5.28 3.01 12.89
C GLU A 108 4.58 3.46 11.60
N GLY A 109 3.33 3.02 11.39
CA GLY A 109 2.52 3.45 10.26
C GLY A 109 2.22 4.95 10.32
N ASP A 110 1.91 5.45 11.52
CA ASP A 110 1.59 6.85 11.77
C ASP A 110 2.80 7.77 11.55
N LYS A 111 3.99 7.35 11.97
CA LYS A 111 5.23 8.10 11.71
C LYS A 111 5.50 8.28 10.22
N VAL A 112 5.33 7.23 9.44
CA VAL A 112 5.51 7.27 7.99
C VAL A 112 4.47 8.20 7.36
N GLN A 113 3.18 8.07 7.71
CA GLN A 113 2.15 8.95 7.16
C GLN A 113 2.38 10.41 7.52
N LYS A 114 2.79 10.69 8.76
CA LYS A 114 3.13 12.04 9.22
C LYS A 114 4.27 12.63 8.39
N TYR A 115 5.37 11.90 8.25
CA TYR A 115 6.52 12.34 7.44
C TYR A 115 6.14 12.63 5.98
N LEU A 116 5.30 11.79 5.37
CA LEU A 116 4.83 12.01 4.01
C LEU A 116 3.93 13.25 3.87
N ARG A 117 3.10 13.54 4.89
CA ARG A 117 2.28 14.77 4.91
C ARG A 117 3.15 16.02 5.03
N GLU A 118 4.17 15.98 5.89
CA GLU A 118 5.13 17.08 6.05
C GLU A 118 5.85 17.39 4.73
N LEU A 119 6.30 16.35 3.99
CA LEU A 119 6.91 16.53 2.68
C LEU A 119 5.94 17.12 1.64
N ASN A 120 4.69 16.66 1.62
CA ASN A 120 3.69 17.15 0.67
C ASN A 120 3.30 18.62 0.95
N GLN A 121 3.32 19.05 2.21
CA GLN A 121 3.03 20.44 2.62
C GLN A 121 4.20 21.41 2.39
N SER A 122 5.40 20.90 2.11
CA SER A 122 6.59 21.70 1.83
C SER A 122 6.77 22.08 0.35
N GLN A 123 5.77 21.79 -0.50
CA GLN A 123 5.71 22.18 -1.92
C GLN A 123 5.03 23.53 -2.12
#